data_AF-A0A2E7ED68-F1
#
_entry.id   AF-A0A2E7ED68-F1
#
_cell.length_a   1.000
_cell.length_b   1.000
_cell.length_c   1.000
_cell.angle_alpha   90.00
_cell.angle_beta   90.00
_cell.angle_gamma   90.00
#
_symmetry.space_group_name_H-M   'P 1'
#
loop_
_entity.id
_entity.type
_entity.pdbx_description
1 polymer ?
#
loop_
_entity_poly.entity_id
_entity_poly.type
_entity_poly.pdbx_seq_one_letter_code
_entity_poly.pdbx_strand_id
1 'polypeptide(L)'
;MTMGQTLPHIAVLYDSSCRCSNTLAEALDTSIHWARVELCNLLTASVEDIPASKHLILALPMHAFGNPERPWEDAWPVLSEISYRQRQVVLCGLGTEFCFDDDRLTALENLQRELSSLGASLIHQLPDVLSYYSGQPVTTDPYHLIYPQSGSICQRKLSPDVMNLWINDLKSSLQITHPNG
;
A
#
# COMPACT_ATOMS: atom_id res chain seq x y z
N MET A 1 -35.62 9.98 -8.50
CA MET A 1 -34.95 9.64 -7.22
C MET A 1 -33.57 9.13 -7.56
N THR A 2 -32.57 10.02 -7.59
CA THR A 2 -31.16 9.63 -7.75
C THR A 2 -30.75 8.93 -6.46
N MET A 3 -30.54 7.61 -6.51
CA MET A 3 -29.88 6.90 -5.42
C MET A 3 -28.54 7.62 -5.18
N GLY A 4 -28.33 8.12 -3.97
CA GLY A 4 -27.08 8.77 -3.61
C GLY A 4 -25.94 7.81 -3.88
N GLN A 5 -25.08 8.14 -4.86
CA GLN A 5 -23.90 7.33 -5.15
C GLN A 5 -22.97 7.42 -3.95
N THR A 6 -22.85 6.33 -3.20
CA THR A 6 -21.80 6.16 -2.19
C THR A 6 -20.49 5.94 -2.93
N LEU A 7 -19.52 6.84 -2.70
CA LEU A 7 -18.15 6.63 -3.16
C LEU A 7 -17.61 5.28 -2.65
N PRO A 8 -16.78 4.59 -3.44
CA PRO A 8 -16.00 3.45 -2.96
C PRO A 8 -15.28 3.82 -1.67
N HIS A 9 -15.16 2.87 -0.75
CA HIS A 9 -14.39 3.03 0.47
C HIS A 9 -13.04 2.32 0.30
N ILE A 10 -11.96 3.00 0.69
CA ILE A 10 -10.61 2.46 0.78
C ILE A 10 -10.10 2.74 2.20
N ALA A 11 -9.68 1.69 2.90
CA ALA A 11 -8.96 1.86 4.15
C ALA A 11 -7.45 1.74 3.88
N VAL A 12 -6.70 2.76 4.28
CA VAL A 12 -5.23 2.75 4.21
C VAL A 12 -4.73 2.39 5.61
N LEU A 13 -4.23 1.17 5.74
CA LEU A 13 -3.67 0.66 6.98
C LEU A 13 -2.17 0.91 6.92
N TYR A 14 -1.68 1.82 7.75
CA TYR A 14 -0.28 2.24 7.73
C TYR A 14 0.34 2.07 9.10
N ASP A 15 1.63 1.75 9.11
CA ASP A 15 2.43 1.72 10.32
C ASP A 15 3.21 3.03 10.42
N SER A 16 2.95 3.80 11.49
CA SER A 16 3.50 5.15 11.66
C SER A 16 4.93 5.21 12.17
N SER A 17 5.61 4.09 12.36
CA SER A 17 7.02 4.05 12.80
C SER A 17 7.98 4.55 11.72
N CYS A 18 7.54 4.63 10.46
CA CYS A 18 8.33 5.10 9.33
C CYS A 18 7.65 6.26 8.60
N ARG A 19 8.41 7.35 8.40
CA ARG A 19 7.95 8.54 7.66
C ARG A 19 7.44 8.21 6.26
N CYS A 20 7.98 7.18 5.60
CA CYS A 20 7.56 6.75 4.27
C CYS A 20 6.10 6.30 4.26
N SER A 21 5.69 5.52 5.27
CA SER A 21 4.32 5.04 5.45
C SER A 21 3.32 6.16 5.68
N ASN A 22 3.65 7.10 6.58
CA ASN A 22 2.84 8.29 6.81
C ASN A 22 2.69 9.13 5.54
N THR A 23 3.81 9.38 4.85
CA THR A 23 3.82 10.21 3.64
C THR A 23 2.95 9.62 2.54
N LEU A 24 2.99 8.28 2.35
CA LEU A 24 2.09 7.62 1.41
C LEU A 24 0.63 7.75 1.85
N ALA A 25 0.33 7.45 3.11
CA ALA A 25 -1.05 7.53 3.64
C ALA A 25 -1.66 8.92 3.45
N GLU A 26 -0.93 9.98 3.83
CA GLU A 26 -1.35 11.37 3.66
C GLU A 26 -1.51 11.76 2.18
N ALA A 27 -0.60 11.29 1.31
CA ALA A 27 -0.69 11.57 -0.12
C ALA A 27 -1.92 10.91 -0.76
N LEU A 28 -2.25 9.67 -0.36
CA LEU A 28 -3.43 8.96 -0.83
C LEU A 28 -4.72 9.65 -0.39
N ASP A 29 -4.81 10.04 0.89
CA ASP A 29 -5.96 10.79 1.42
C ASP A 29 -6.16 12.12 0.70
N THR A 30 -5.06 12.83 0.43
CA THR A 30 -5.12 14.14 -0.24
C THR A 30 -5.46 14.03 -1.73
N SER A 31 -5.00 12.98 -2.41
CA SER A 31 -5.00 12.91 -3.88
C SER A 31 -6.13 12.03 -4.46
N ILE A 32 -6.71 11.13 -3.66
CA ILE A 32 -7.83 10.30 -4.10
C ILE A 32 -9.14 11.04 -3.86
N HIS A 33 -9.75 11.54 -4.94
CA HIS A 33 -11.06 12.22 -4.89
C HIS A 33 -12.24 11.34 -5.35
N TRP A 34 -11.95 10.16 -5.90
CA TRP A 34 -12.94 9.24 -6.47
C TRP A 34 -13.39 8.14 -5.49
N ALA A 35 -12.85 8.13 -4.28
CA ALA A 35 -13.21 7.23 -3.19
C ALA A 35 -13.15 7.99 -1.85
N ARG A 36 -13.85 7.49 -0.85
CA ARG A 36 -13.59 7.83 0.55
C ARG A 36 -12.34 7.08 0.98
N VAL A 37 -11.31 7.81 1.39
CA VAL A 37 -10.13 7.26 2.03
C VAL A 37 -10.30 7.36 3.54
N GLU A 38 -9.95 6.28 4.24
CA GLU A 38 -9.91 6.26 5.70
C GLU A 38 -8.56 5.75 6.15
N LEU A 39 -7.83 6.60 6.87
CA LEU A 39 -6.48 6.29 7.37
C LEU A 39 -6.58 5.59 8.73
N CYS A 40 -5.91 4.45 8.86
CA CYS A 40 -5.85 3.70 10.10
C CYS A 40 -4.40 3.38 10.46
N ASN A 41 -3.94 3.92 11.58
CA ASN A 41 -2.60 3.68 12.08
C ASN A 41 -2.55 2.37 12.86
N LEU A 42 -1.86 1.36 12.32
CA LEU A 42 -1.74 0.02 12.88
C LEU A 42 -1.04 -0.02 14.24
N LEU A 43 -0.27 1.01 14.59
CA LEU A 43 0.41 1.07 15.89
C LEU A 43 -0.48 1.59 17.03
N THR A 44 -1.62 2.19 16.70
CA THR A 44 -2.53 2.80 17.69
C THR A 44 -3.95 2.26 17.61
N ALA A 45 -4.33 1.65 16.49
CA ALA A 45 -5.63 1.04 16.27
C ALA A 45 -5.68 -0.37 16.88
N SER A 46 -6.87 -0.80 17.29
CA SER A 46 -7.18 -2.23 17.46
C SER A 46 -7.75 -2.81 16.18
N VAL A 47 -7.90 -4.14 16.11
CA VAL A 47 -8.56 -4.80 14.98
C VAL A 47 -10.02 -4.36 14.81
N GLU A 48 -10.69 -3.95 15.91
CA GLU A 48 -12.08 -3.47 15.85
C GLU A 48 -12.21 -2.09 15.20
N ASP A 49 -11.14 -1.29 15.21
CA ASP A 49 -11.08 0.01 14.55
C ASP A 49 -10.90 -0.12 13.03
N ILE A 50 -10.53 -1.30 12.53
CA ILE A 50 -10.26 -1.53 11.10
C ILE A 50 -11.58 -1.47 10.33
N PRO A 51 -11.72 -0.54 9.36
CA PRO A 51 -12.98 -0.41 8.64
C PRO A 51 -13.36 -1.69 7.89
N ALA A 52 -14.66 -1.95 7.78
CA ALA A 52 -15.22 -3.05 6.99
C ALA A 52 -15.11 -2.83 5.46
N SER A 53 -14.15 -2.00 5.04
CA SER A 53 -13.88 -1.71 3.63
C SER A 53 -13.47 -2.98 2.89
N LYS A 54 -14.02 -3.12 1.67
CA LYS A 54 -13.59 -4.17 0.73
C LYS A 54 -12.20 -3.91 0.15
N HIS A 55 -11.75 -2.66 0.13
CA HIS A 55 -10.45 -2.29 -0.44
C HIS A 55 -9.53 -1.83 0.67
N LEU A 56 -8.38 -2.50 0.77
CA LEU A 56 -7.32 -2.17 1.73
C LEU A 56 -6.04 -1.81 0.97
N ILE A 57 -5.33 -0.81 1.48
CA ILE A 57 -3.95 -0.52 1.10
C ILE A 57 -3.11 -0.68 2.35
N LEU A 58 -2.17 -1.62 2.34
CA LEU A 58 -1.22 -1.84 3.42
C LEU A 58 0.06 -1.05 3.12
N ALA A 59 0.32 0.01 3.88
CA ALA A 59 1.49 0.86 3.78
C ALA A 59 2.46 0.50 4.91
N LEU A 60 3.30 -0.52 4.68
CA LEU A 60 4.13 -1.12 5.72
C LEU A 60 5.60 -0.75 5.55
N PRO A 61 6.31 -0.41 6.64
CA PRO A 61 7.73 -0.14 6.58
C PRO A 61 8.55 -1.41 6.35
N MET A 62 9.64 -1.26 5.63
CA MET A 62 10.73 -2.20 5.54
C MET A 62 11.85 -1.71 6.48
N HIS A 63 11.71 -1.83 7.79
CA HIS A 63 12.71 -1.31 8.72
C HIS A 63 14.09 -1.93 8.50
N ALA A 64 15.13 -1.11 8.24
CA ALA A 64 16.52 -1.54 8.01
C ALA A 64 17.18 -2.15 9.26
N PHE A 65 16.62 -1.90 10.45
CA PHE A 65 17.06 -2.48 11.71
C PHE A 65 15.91 -3.28 12.35
N GLY A 66 16.23 -4.23 13.21
CA GLY A 66 15.22 -5.12 13.84
C GLY A 66 15.09 -6.45 13.11
N ASN A 67 13.89 -7.03 13.12
CA ASN A 67 13.61 -8.35 12.55
C ASN A 67 13.60 -8.30 11.00
N PRO A 68 14.58 -8.87 10.29
CA PRO A 68 14.59 -8.88 8.84
C PRO A 68 13.50 -9.77 8.24
N GLU A 69 13.04 -10.81 8.96
CA GLU A 69 11.98 -11.72 8.52
C GLU A 69 10.58 -11.11 8.65
N ARG A 70 10.44 -10.05 9.46
CA ARG A 70 9.21 -9.28 9.60
C ARG A 70 9.51 -7.82 9.92
N PRO A 71 9.84 -7.01 8.90
CA PRO A 71 10.20 -5.61 9.11
C PRO A 71 9.07 -4.72 9.65
N TRP A 72 7.82 -5.19 9.63
CA TRP A 72 6.62 -4.54 10.19
C TRP A 72 6.14 -5.23 11.50
N GLU A 73 7.06 -5.83 12.26
CA GLU A 73 6.75 -6.61 13.47
C GLU A 73 5.77 -5.89 14.41
N ASP A 74 5.95 -4.58 14.61
CA ASP A 74 5.13 -3.78 15.52
C ASP A 74 3.66 -3.69 15.09
N ALA A 75 3.39 -3.76 13.78
CA ALA A 75 2.04 -3.77 13.21
C ALA A 75 1.42 -5.18 13.15
N TRP A 76 2.22 -6.24 13.34
CA TRP A 76 1.80 -7.62 13.19
C TRP A 76 0.65 -8.06 14.12
N PRO A 77 0.61 -7.65 15.41
CA PRO A 77 -0.49 -8.00 16.30
C PRO A 77 -1.86 -7.64 15.72
N VAL A 78 -1.98 -6.48 15.08
CA VAL A 78 -3.23 -6.06 14.43
C VAL A 78 -3.40 -6.72 13.07
N LEU A 79 -2.37 -6.72 12.23
CA LEU A 79 -2.43 -7.24 10.85
C LEU A 79 -2.86 -8.71 10.78
N SER A 80 -2.40 -9.53 11.72
CA SER A 80 -2.69 -10.97 11.76
C SER A 80 -4.11 -11.30 12.22
N GLU A 81 -4.79 -10.37 12.89
CA GLU A 81 -6.16 -10.55 13.37
C GLU A 81 -7.22 -10.09 12.36
N ILE A 82 -6.82 -9.31 11.35
CA ILE A 82 -7.73 -8.82 10.32
C ILE A 82 -8.30 -9.99 9.49
N SER A 83 -9.62 -9.99 9.32
CA SER A 83 -10.27 -10.87 8.34
C SER A 83 -10.16 -10.28 6.94
N TYR A 84 -9.33 -10.90 6.09
CA TYR A 84 -9.13 -10.48 4.70
C TYR A 84 -10.10 -11.10 3.70
N ARG A 85 -11.02 -11.96 4.15
CA ARG A 85 -12.00 -12.61 3.27
C ARG A 85 -12.80 -11.58 2.48
N GLN A 86 -12.85 -11.77 1.16
CA GLN A 86 -13.53 -10.88 0.21
C GLN A 86 -13.00 -9.44 0.20
N ARG A 87 -11.79 -9.21 0.74
CA ARG A 87 -11.10 -7.92 0.65
C ARG A 87 -10.06 -7.96 -0.46
N GLN A 88 -10.05 -6.93 -1.28
CA GLN A 88 -8.97 -6.64 -2.22
C GLN A 88 -7.89 -5.86 -1.49
N VAL A 89 -6.64 -6.30 -1.63
CA VAL A 89 -5.52 -5.76 -0.89
C VAL A 89 -4.41 -5.33 -1.84
N VAL A 90 -3.98 -4.09 -1.71
CA VAL A 90 -2.72 -3.58 -2.28
C VAL A 90 -1.69 -3.59 -1.16
N LEU A 91 -0.55 -4.24 -1.37
CA LEU A 91 0.55 -4.27 -0.40
C LEU A 91 1.69 -3.38 -0.91
N CYS A 92 2.09 -2.41 -0.10
CA CYS A 92 3.18 -1.49 -0.35
C CYS A 92 4.26 -1.65 0.73
N GLY A 93 5.44 -2.14 0.35
CA GLY A 93 6.62 -2.14 1.22
C GLY A 93 7.37 -0.81 1.10
N LEU A 94 7.64 -0.13 2.21
CA LEU A 94 8.10 1.26 2.24
C LEU A 94 9.41 1.44 3.00
N GLY A 95 10.41 2.08 2.40
CA GLY A 95 11.73 2.19 3.03
C GLY A 95 12.69 3.12 2.32
N THR A 96 13.96 3.03 2.72
CA THR A 96 15.14 3.62 2.04
C THR A 96 15.93 2.50 1.34
N GLU A 97 17.00 2.79 0.61
CA GLU A 97 17.73 1.79 -0.16
C GLU A 97 18.39 0.74 0.73
N PHE A 98 18.67 1.10 1.98
CA PHE A 98 19.20 0.22 3.01
C PHE A 98 18.15 -0.71 3.62
N CYS A 99 16.88 -0.54 3.26
CA CYS A 99 15.76 -1.31 3.77
C CYS A 99 15.43 -2.55 2.93
N PHE A 100 16.10 -2.75 1.79
CA PHE A 100 15.70 -3.76 0.79
C PHE A 100 16.86 -4.70 0.46
N ASP A 101 17.32 -5.42 1.48
CA ASP A 101 18.15 -6.61 1.28
C ASP A 101 17.29 -7.84 0.93
N ASP A 102 17.97 -8.92 0.55
CA ASP A 102 17.34 -10.17 0.11
C ASP A 102 16.40 -10.76 1.16
N ASP A 103 16.77 -10.66 2.45
CA ASP A 103 15.97 -11.19 3.56
C ASP A 103 14.65 -10.43 3.69
N ARG A 104 14.69 -9.11 3.61
CA ARG A 104 13.51 -8.24 3.69
C ARG A 104 12.60 -8.35 2.48
N LEU A 105 13.18 -8.50 1.28
CA LEU A 105 12.40 -8.79 0.09
C LEU A 105 11.70 -10.15 0.20
N THR A 106 12.41 -11.16 0.70
CA THR A 106 11.84 -12.48 0.99
C THR A 106 10.72 -12.39 2.04
N ALA A 107 10.89 -11.56 3.08
CA ALA A 107 9.84 -11.30 4.07
C ALA A 107 8.58 -10.74 3.41
N LEU A 108 8.72 -9.77 2.50
CA LEU A 108 7.58 -9.17 1.81
C LEU A 108 6.85 -10.18 0.90
N GLU A 109 7.59 -11.07 0.24
CA GLU A 109 7.02 -12.19 -0.50
C GLU A 109 6.28 -13.18 0.39
N ASN A 110 6.85 -13.51 1.56
CA ASN A 110 6.21 -14.33 2.57
C ASN A 110 4.89 -13.70 3.03
N LEU A 111 4.88 -12.38 3.29
CA LEU A 111 3.68 -11.66 3.71
C LEU A 111 2.56 -11.74 2.68
N GLN A 112 2.87 -11.60 1.38
CA GLN A 112 1.84 -11.77 0.35
C GLN A 112 1.20 -13.15 0.39
N ARG A 113 2.02 -14.21 0.53
CA ARG A 113 1.52 -15.58 0.63
C ARG A 113 0.66 -15.77 1.87
N GLU A 114 1.09 -15.19 2.98
CA GLU A 114 0.35 -15.22 4.25
C GLU A 114 -0.98 -14.49 4.15
N LEU A 115 -1.02 -13.26 3.65
CA LEU A 115 -2.25 -12.50 3.41
C LEU A 115 -3.23 -13.25 2.49
N SER A 116 -2.71 -13.88 1.43
CA SER A 116 -3.52 -14.72 0.54
C SER A 116 -4.11 -15.93 1.29
N SER A 117 -3.32 -16.57 2.16
CA SER A 117 -3.80 -17.68 3.00
C SER A 117 -4.86 -17.24 4.02
N LEU A 118 -4.80 -15.98 4.46
CA LEU A 118 -5.81 -15.34 5.32
C LEU A 118 -7.06 -14.88 4.53
N GLY A 119 -7.10 -15.10 3.21
CA GLY A 119 -8.25 -14.86 2.35
C GLY A 119 -8.24 -13.54 1.58
N ALA A 120 -7.12 -12.80 1.58
CA ALA A 120 -6.97 -11.59 0.79
C ALA A 120 -6.97 -11.90 -0.72
N SER A 121 -7.62 -11.04 -1.50
CA SER A 121 -7.45 -10.97 -2.95
C SER A 121 -6.40 -9.90 -3.26
N LEU A 122 -5.14 -10.30 -3.38
CA LEU A 122 -4.06 -9.35 -3.69
C LEU A 122 -4.20 -8.77 -5.10
N ILE A 123 -3.98 -7.47 -5.23
CA ILE A 123 -3.91 -6.77 -6.51
C ILE A 123 -2.47 -6.74 -6.99
N HIS A 124 -2.23 -7.37 -8.12
CA HIS A 124 -0.90 -7.65 -8.65
C HIS A 124 -0.55 -6.87 -9.93
N GLN A 125 -1.53 -6.25 -10.58
CA GLN A 125 -1.38 -5.65 -11.91
C GLN A 125 -0.93 -4.18 -11.90
N LEU A 126 -0.67 -3.60 -10.72
CA LEU A 126 -0.22 -2.21 -10.66
C LEU A 126 1.22 -2.10 -11.17
N PRO A 127 1.51 -1.18 -12.11
CA PRO A 127 2.87 -0.97 -12.57
C PRO A 127 3.75 -0.55 -11.39
N ASP A 128 4.99 -1.04 -11.41
CA ASP A 128 6.00 -0.53 -10.50
C ASP A 128 6.15 0.98 -10.69
N VAL A 129 6.27 1.73 -9.61
CA VAL A 129 6.51 3.17 -9.66
C VAL A 129 7.74 3.50 -10.52
N LEU A 130 8.76 2.65 -10.52
CA LEU A 130 9.95 2.84 -11.35
C LEU A 130 9.67 2.76 -12.85
N SER A 131 8.63 2.05 -13.28
CA SER A 131 8.26 1.94 -14.69
C SER A 131 7.90 3.32 -15.29
N TYR A 132 7.31 4.21 -14.49
CA TYR A 132 7.00 5.59 -14.87
C TYR A 132 8.24 6.47 -15.06
N TYR A 133 9.38 6.07 -14.50
CA TYR A 133 10.64 6.80 -14.60
C TYR A 133 11.59 6.27 -15.69
N SER A 134 11.20 5.21 -16.43
CA SER A 134 12.02 4.66 -17.51
C SER A 134 12.29 5.74 -18.59
N GLY A 135 13.51 6.27 -18.60
CA GLY A 135 13.96 7.33 -19.51
C GLY A 135 14.42 8.66 -18.87
N GLN A 136 14.35 8.81 -17.54
CA GLN A 136 14.78 10.03 -16.83
C GLN A 136 15.96 9.76 -15.87
N PRO A 137 16.98 10.63 -15.76
CA PRO A 137 18.09 10.45 -14.82
C PRO A 137 17.60 10.45 -13.35
N VAL A 138 18.20 9.61 -12.51
CA VAL A 138 17.90 9.54 -11.06
C VAL A 138 18.56 10.72 -10.37
N THR A 139 17.79 11.68 -9.85
CA THR A 139 18.32 12.77 -9.02
C THR A 139 17.77 12.68 -7.60
N THR A 140 18.65 12.23 -6.70
CA THR A 140 18.73 12.43 -5.23
C THR A 140 17.43 12.71 -4.46
N ASP A 141 16.79 11.65 -3.96
CA ASP A 141 16.63 11.29 -2.53
C ASP A 141 15.49 10.24 -2.42
N PRO A 142 15.71 9.01 -1.92
CA PRO A 142 14.71 7.96 -2.08
C PRO A 142 13.63 7.84 -0.99
N TYR A 143 12.36 7.81 -1.41
CA TYR A 143 11.30 7.08 -0.70
C TYR A 143 10.93 5.89 -1.57
N HIS A 144 11.03 4.69 -1.03
CA HIS A 144 10.81 3.48 -1.79
C HIS A 144 9.42 2.93 -1.56
N LEU A 145 8.79 2.53 -2.65
CA LEU A 145 7.52 1.85 -2.68
C LEU A 145 7.73 0.59 -3.51
N ILE A 146 7.73 -0.56 -2.85
CA ILE A 146 7.89 -1.85 -3.50
C ILE A 146 6.52 -2.46 -3.73
N TYR A 147 6.29 -2.79 -5.00
CA TYR A 147 5.39 -3.86 -5.39
C TYR A 147 6.18 -5.17 -5.37
N PRO A 148 5.76 -6.15 -4.57
CA PRO A 148 6.48 -7.42 -4.51
C PRO A 148 6.53 -8.17 -5.86
N GLN A 149 5.59 -7.86 -6.77
CA GLN A 149 5.44 -8.54 -8.07
C GLN A 149 6.47 -8.07 -9.12
N SER A 150 7.01 -6.86 -8.99
CA SER A 150 7.94 -6.26 -9.95
C SER A 150 9.38 -6.18 -9.41
N GLY A 151 9.59 -6.49 -8.13
CA GLY A 151 10.91 -6.49 -7.50
C GLY A 151 11.67 -5.16 -7.61
N SER A 152 11.01 -4.05 -7.97
CA SER A 152 11.71 -2.78 -8.20
C SER A 152 11.62 -1.87 -6.97
N ILE A 153 12.78 -1.30 -6.67
CA ILE A 153 13.12 -0.49 -5.50
C ILE A 153 12.91 0.98 -5.89
N CYS A 154 11.81 1.63 -5.49
CA CYS A 154 11.59 3.02 -5.92
C CYS A 154 12.56 4.01 -5.26
N GLN A 155 13.69 4.30 -5.90
CA GLN A 155 14.73 5.18 -5.34
C GLN A 155 14.41 6.69 -5.37
N ARG A 156 13.15 7.12 -5.52
CA ARG A 156 12.81 8.53 -5.76
C ARG A 156 11.63 8.97 -4.93
N LYS A 157 11.69 10.19 -4.36
CA LYS A 157 10.49 10.91 -3.92
C LYS A 157 9.42 10.77 -5.00
N LEU A 158 8.27 10.20 -4.65
CA LEU A 158 7.11 10.12 -5.53
C LEU A 158 6.78 11.55 -5.96
N SER A 159 7.09 11.89 -7.21
CA SER A 159 6.65 13.16 -7.78
C SER A 159 5.12 13.16 -7.80
N PRO A 160 4.46 14.33 -7.67
CA PRO A 160 3.01 14.41 -7.77
C PRO A 160 2.48 13.75 -9.05
N ASP A 161 3.19 13.89 -10.18
CA ASP A 161 2.80 13.29 -11.45
C ASP A 161 2.81 11.76 -11.40
N VAL A 162 3.86 11.16 -10.84
CA VAL A 162 3.95 9.70 -10.70
C VAL A 162 2.92 9.17 -9.70
N MET A 163 2.68 9.89 -8.60
CA MET A 163 1.61 9.55 -7.67
C MET A 163 0.24 9.56 -8.37
N ASN A 164 -0.03 10.57 -9.19
CA ASN A 164 -1.30 10.67 -9.93
C ASN A 164 -1.47 9.54 -10.95
N LEU A 165 -0.41 9.18 -11.68
CA LEU A 165 -0.45 8.02 -12.59
C LEU A 165 -0.75 6.73 -11.83
N TRP A 166 -0.05 6.51 -10.72
CA TRP A 166 -0.27 5.34 -9.88
C TRP A 166 -1.69 5.29 -9.28
N ILE A 167 -2.24 6.43 -8.85
CA ILE A 167 -3.63 6.53 -8.37
C ILE A 167 -4.65 6.21 -9.48
N ASN A 168 -4.38 6.58 -10.73
CA ASN A 168 -5.24 6.25 -11.85
C ASN A 168 -5.24 4.74 -12.15
N ASP A 169 -4.09 4.09 -12.04
CA ASP A 169 -3.98 2.64 -12.20
C ASP A 169 -4.59 1.90 -11.02
N LEU A 170 -4.45 2.43 -9.80
CA LEU A 170 -5.16 1.96 -8.61
C LEU A 170 -6.68 1.98 -8.83
N LYS A 171 -7.22 3.10 -9.32
CA LYS A 171 -8.65 3.25 -9.63
C LYS A 171 -9.13 2.17 -10.60
N SER A 172 -8.36 1.93 -11.66
CA SER A 172 -8.68 0.94 -12.69
C SER A 172 -8.59 -0.50 -12.15
N SER A 173 -7.56 -0.79 -11.36
CA SER A 173 -7.26 -2.13 -10.83
C SER A 173 -8.22 -2.58 -9.73
N LEU A 174 -8.73 -1.65 -8.92
CA LEU A 174 -9.78 -1.92 -7.94
C LEU A 174 -11.14 -2.26 -8.59
N GLN A 175 -11.20 -2.34 -9.94
CA GLN A 175 -12.42 -2.59 -10.71
C GLN A 175 -13.58 -1.72 -10.24
N ILE A 176 -13.26 -0.48 -9.87
CA ILE A 176 -14.23 0.53 -9.50
C ILE A 176 -14.89 0.98 -10.78
N THR A 177 -15.86 0.17 -11.21
CA THR A 177 -16.73 0.47 -12.33
C THR A 177 -17.55 1.69 -11.93
N HIS A 178 -17.44 2.78 -12.70
CA HIS A 178 -18.56 3.72 -12.76
C HIS A 178 -19.80 2.90 -13.18
N PRO A 179 -20.97 3.05 -12.51
CA PRO A 179 -22.20 2.59 -13.15
C PRO A 179 -22.29 3.38 -14.46
N ASN A 180 -22.30 2.64 -15.58
CA ASN A 180 -22.18 3.12 -16.95
C ASN A 180 -22.97 4.42 -17.21
N GLY A 181 -22.41 5.27 -18.08
CA GLY A 181 -23.24 6.21 -18.86
C GLY A 181 -24.24 5.46 -19.74
#